data_AF-A0A087TYP5-F1
#
_entry.id   AF-A0A087TYP5-F1
#
_cell.length_a   1.000
_cell.length_b   1.000
_cell.length_c   1.000
_cell.angle_alpha   90.00
_cell.angle_beta   90.00
_cell.angle_gamma   90.00
#
_symmetry.space_group_name_H-M   'P 1'
#
loop_
_entity.id
_entity.type
_entity.pdbx_description
1 polymer ?
#
loop_
_entity_poly.entity_id
_entity_poly.type
_entity_poly.pdbx_seq_one_letter_code
_entity_poly.pdbx_strand_id
1 'polypeptide(L)'
;MRVRRRMSANNIIQKIGDLLCENLPHFTPYIRFCSCQLNAAALIQNKSDNCPKFKEVTKQCTMDPRTKGMPLSSFLLKPMQRITKYPLLIQKVHEYTSEEHPDHSYLKEALNLAQELCNQVNEGVRERENSDRLEWIQNHVLCEGLAEQITFNSLTNSLGQRKLLHAGILYKVKSNKELLAFLFNDFLLLTQPLKELGRITNVFTSEKAMNCHYKMYKQPIFLNKVAVKSTDSENNQDDTFFLCYSNTERIHFRSTSITERQLWVKKIELAAKNYCEIEKKNLNRQKTIRAQAIQGVGRLLIVVVEGINLKACSNGQSNPYCEVSMGSQEHKTKVIPNTLNPRWNESMQFVVKNLHEDVLCISVFDRDLFSPNEFLGRTEIKLSDIYKETRETHEPVVRSLTLYEVETG
;
A
#
# COMPACT_ATOMS: atom_id res chain seq x y z
N MET A 1 -39.23 11.57 2.09
CA MET A 1 -40.27 10.62 1.58
C MET A 1 -41.68 10.80 2.16
N ARG A 2 -41.91 10.63 3.47
CA ARG A 2 -43.29 10.73 4.04
C ARG A 2 -43.96 12.09 3.81
N VAL A 3 -43.19 13.17 3.87
CA VAL A 3 -43.66 14.54 3.58
C VAL A 3 -44.06 14.70 2.12
N ARG A 4 -43.21 14.29 1.17
CA ARG A 4 -43.50 14.36 -0.27
C ARG A 4 -44.74 13.56 -0.68
N ARG A 5 -44.92 12.37 -0.11
CA ARG A 5 -46.12 11.54 -0.34
C ARG A 5 -47.41 12.21 0.18
N ARG A 6 -47.33 12.92 1.32
CA ARG A 6 -48.47 13.67 1.86
C ARG A 6 -48.79 14.94 1.07
N MET A 7 -47.77 15.56 0.47
CA MET A 7 -47.92 16.80 -0.30
C MET A 7 -48.24 16.57 -1.79
N SER A 8 -48.13 15.33 -2.29
CA SER A 8 -48.48 14.97 -3.67
C SER A 8 -49.95 14.63 -3.82
N ALA A 9 -50.61 15.15 -4.86
CA ALA A 9 -51.92 14.68 -5.29
C ALA A 9 -51.87 13.16 -5.55
N ASN A 10 -52.86 12.42 -5.04
CA ASN A 10 -53.01 10.97 -5.20
C ASN A 10 -51.85 10.09 -4.65
N ASN A 11 -51.02 10.60 -3.72
CA ASN A 11 -49.86 9.87 -3.16
C ASN A 11 -48.75 9.51 -4.18
N ILE A 12 -48.71 10.16 -5.34
CA ILE A 12 -47.71 9.90 -6.40
C ILE A 12 -46.42 10.68 -6.12
N ILE A 13 -45.30 9.96 -5.97
CA ILE A 13 -44.00 10.58 -5.74
C ILE A 13 -43.41 11.01 -7.08
N GLN A 14 -43.37 12.33 -7.31
CA GLN A 14 -42.89 12.92 -8.57
C GLN A 14 -41.37 12.95 -8.69
N LYS A 15 -40.62 13.03 -7.57
CA LYS A 15 -39.15 13.06 -7.56
C LYS A 15 -38.58 12.33 -6.35
N ILE A 16 -37.55 11.51 -6.58
CA ILE A 16 -36.83 10.77 -5.56
C ILE A 16 -35.31 10.83 -5.73
N GLY A 17 -34.81 11.08 -6.96
CA GLY A 17 -33.37 11.09 -7.25
C GLY A 17 -32.61 12.12 -6.42
N ASP A 18 -33.17 13.31 -6.23
CA ASP A 18 -32.58 14.40 -5.45
C ASP A 18 -32.32 14.02 -3.98
N LEU A 19 -33.27 13.33 -3.34
CA LEU A 19 -33.08 12.82 -1.98
C LEU A 19 -31.99 11.76 -1.92
N LEU A 20 -31.86 10.93 -2.96
CA LEU A 20 -30.82 9.92 -3.02
C LEU A 20 -29.44 10.57 -3.16
N CYS A 21 -29.32 11.61 -4.01
CA CYS A 21 -28.09 12.38 -4.17
C CYS A 21 -27.68 13.05 -2.85
N GLU A 22 -28.63 13.61 -2.11
CA GLU A 22 -28.38 14.23 -0.81
C GLU A 22 -27.91 13.23 0.25
N ASN A 23 -28.47 12.01 0.27
CA ASN A 23 -28.27 11.08 1.38
C ASN A 23 -27.15 10.04 1.17
N LEU A 24 -26.92 9.58 -0.07
CA LEU A 24 -25.93 8.53 -0.35
C LEU A 24 -24.51 8.89 0.13
N PRO A 25 -24.02 10.14 0.00
CA PRO A 25 -22.71 10.53 0.51
C PRO A 25 -22.54 10.34 2.02
N HIS A 26 -23.62 10.29 2.80
CA HIS A 26 -23.59 10.11 4.25
C HIS A 26 -23.54 8.64 4.70
N PHE A 27 -23.55 7.68 3.76
CA PHE A 27 -23.57 6.25 4.07
C PHE A 27 -22.16 5.65 4.27
N THR A 28 -21.13 6.48 4.45
CA THR A 28 -19.76 6.04 4.77
C THR A 28 -19.64 5.08 5.97
N PRO A 29 -20.51 5.07 7.00
CA PRO A 29 -20.45 4.06 8.06
C PRO A 29 -20.57 2.60 7.57
N TYR A 30 -21.17 2.37 6.40
CA TYR A 30 -21.23 1.04 5.79
C TYR A 30 -19.84 0.49 5.46
N ILE A 31 -18.87 1.35 5.12
CA ILE A 31 -17.50 0.94 4.80
C ILE A 31 -16.89 0.24 6.01
N ARG A 32 -16.91 0.90 7.17
CA ARG A 32 -16.38 0.35 8.43
C ARG A 32 -17.15 -0.88 8.90
N PHE A 33 -18.48 -0.88 8.80
CA PHE A 33 -19.28 -2.03 9.22
C PHE A 33 -18.90 -3.27 8.38
N CYS A 34 -18.95 -3.12 7.05
CA CYS A 34 -18.71 -4.23 6.14
C CYS A 34 -17.26 -4.71 6.22
N SER A 35 -16.28 -3.81 6.38
CA SER A 35 -14.87 -4.18 6.49
C SER A 35 -14.59 -5.08 7.70
N CYS A 36 -15.35 -4.92 8.79
CA CYS A 36 -15.18 -5.72 10.01
C CYS A 36 -16.16 -6.89 10.13
N GLN A 37 -17.12 -7.04 9.20
CA GLN A 37 -18.23 -7.98 9.36
C GLN A 37 -17.78 -9.45 9.39
N LEU A 38 -16.73 -9.79 8.63
CA LEU A 38 -16.20 -11.16 8.56
C LEU A 38 -15.54 -11.56 9.89
N ASN A 39 -14.75 -10.66 10.48
CA ASN A 39 -14.14 -10.88 11.80
C ASN A 39 -15.21 -11.03 12.89
N ALA A 40 -16.28 -10.22 12.84
CA ALA A 40 -17.40 -10.36 13.75
C ALA A 40 -18.13 -11.71 13.58
N ALA A 41 -18.36 -12.15 12.33
CA ALA A 41 -18.97 -13.45 12.05
C ALA A 41 -18.11 -14.62 12.56
N ALA A 42 -16.79 -14.57 12.33
CA ALA A 42 -15.85 -15.58 12.83
C ALA A 42 -15.83 -15.63 14.37
N LEU A 43 -15.88 -14.47 15.04
CA LEU A 43 -15.96 -14.39 16.51
C LEU A 43 -17.25 -15.01 17.04
N ILE A 44 -18.39 -14.72 16.42
CA ILE A 44 -19.69 -15.31 16.80
C ILE A 44 -19.65 -16.82 16.64
N GLN A 45 -19.08 -17.33 15.54
CA GLN A 45 -18.95 -18.76 15.30
C GLN A 45 -18.08 -19.40 16.38
N ASN A 46 -16.88 -18.87 16.61
CA ASN A 46 -15.96 -19.38 17.64
C ASN A 46 -16.61 -19.40 19.04
N LYS A 47 -17.34 -18.34 19.42
CA LYS A 47 -18.05 -18.31 20.71
C LYS A 47 -19.22 -19.29 20.77
N SER A 48 -19.90 -19.53 19.65
CA SER A 48 -20.99 -20.52 19.58
C SER A 48 -20.48 -21.95 19.75
N ASP A 49 -19.28 -22.24 19.25
CA ASP A 49 -18.67 -23.57 19.33
C ASP A 49 -18.02 -23.81 20.70
N ASN A 50 -17.39 -22.79 21.29
CA ASN A 50 -16.56 -22.93 22.49
C ASN A 50 -17.21 -22.44 23.80
N CYS A 51 -18.35 -21.75 23.75
CA CYS A 51 -19.01 -21.21 24.93
C CYS A 51 -20.49 -21.63 25.03
N PRO A 52 -20.82 -22.66 25.84
CA PRO A 52 -22.19 -23.14 26.00
C PRO A 52 -23.18 -22.06 26.46
N LYS A 53 -22.75 -21.18 27.37
CA LYS A 53 -23.57 -20.05 27.85
C LYS A 53 -23.92 -19.09 26.71
N PHE A 54 -22.96 -18.77 25.86
CA PHE A 54 -23.19 -17.90 24.70
C PHE A 54 -24.19 -18.55 23.74
N LYS A 55 -23.98 -19.83 23.40
CA LYS A 55 -24.86 -20.61 22.51
C LYS A 55 -26.32 -20.62 22.96
N GLU A 56 -26.56 -20.75 24.27
CA GLU A 56 -27.92 -20.70 24.83
C GLU A 56 -28.54 -19.32 24.66
N VAL A 57 -27.80 -18.25 24.96
CA VAL A 57 -28.29 -16.87 24.75
C VAL A 57 -28.64 -16.62 23.28
N THR A 58 -27.79 -17.02 22.34
CA THR A 58 -28.10 -16.87 20.90
C THR A 58 -29.35 -17.63 20.50
N LYS A 59 -29.56 -18.84 21.05
CA LYS A 59 -30.77 -19.64 20.82
C LYS A 59 -32.01 -18.93 21.35
N GLN A 60 -31.96 -18.40 22.57
CA GLN A 60 -33.06 -17.61 23.13
C GLN A 60 -33.41 -16.40 22.27
N CYS A 61 -32.40 -15.68 21.74
CA CYS A 61 -32.65 -14.56 20.82
C CYS A 61 -33.38 -14.99 19.55
N THR A 62 -33.10 -16.19 18.99
CA THR A 62 -33.81 -16.68 17.79
C THR A 62 -35.27 -17.04 18.02
N MET A 63 -35.68 -17.23 19.29
CA MET A 63 -37.08 -17.50 19.64
C MET A 63 -37.96 -16.24 19.62
N ASP A 64 -37.37 -15.05 19.59
CA ASP A 64 -38.12 -13.80 19.46
C ASP A 64 -38.83 -13.75 18.08
N PRO A 65 -40.16 -13.59 18.02
CA PRO A 65 -40.92 -13.57 16.77
C PRO A 65 -40.43 -12.54 15.74
N ARG A 66 -39.83 -11.42 16.20
CA ARG A 66 -39.30 -10.35 15.33
C ARG A 66 -38.11 -10.83 14.50
N THR A 67 -37.38 -11.84 14.98
CA THR A 67 -36.24 -12.42 14.26
C THR A 67 -36.66 -13.37 13.15
N LYS A 68 -37.92 -13.84 13.17
CA LYS A 68 -38.45 -14.86 12.26
C LYS A 68 -37.57 -16.14 12.25
N GLY A 69 -37.01 -16.51 13.40
CA GLY A 69 -36.17 -17.69 13.56
C GLY A 69 -34.77 -17.58 12.94
N MET A 70 -34.37 -16.40 12.45
CA MET A 70 -33.06 -16.24 11.83
C MET A 70 -31.96 -16.01 12.89
N PRO A 71 -30.76 -16.63 12.73
CA PRO A 71 -29.64 -16.44 13.66
C PRO A 71 -29.00 -15.06 13.49
N LEU A 72 -28.32 -14.56 14.54
CA LEU A 72 -27.63 -13.26 14.54
C LEU A 72 -26.66 -13.10 13.35
N SER A 73 -25.95 -14.16 12.98
CA SER A 73 -25.02 -14.17 11.83
C SER A 73 -25.69 -13.77 10.51
N SER A 74 -26.96 -14.15 10.31
CA SER A 74 -27.71 -13.77 9.10
C SER A 74 -28.05 -12.27 9.06
N PHE A 75 -28.21 -11.62 10.21
CA PHE A 75 -28.50 -10.19 10.29
C PHE A 75 -27.26 -9.35 9.99
N LEU A 76 -26.05 -9.85 10.26
CA LEU A 76 -24.79 -9.19 9.90
C LEU A 76 -24.62 -9.03 8.39
N LEU A 77 -25.26 -9.87 7.57
CA LEU A 77 -25.20 -9.75 6.11
C LEU A 77 -26.06 -8.60 5.56
N LYS A 78 -27.04 -8.10 6.34
CA LYS A 78 -28.04 -7.15 5.84
C LYS A 78 -27.44 -5.83 5.38
N PRO A 79 -26.44 -5.21 6.04
CA PRO A 79 -25.85 -3.97 5.56
C PRO A 79 -25.16 -4.12 4.19
N MET A 80 -24.36 -5.17 3.99
CA MET A 80 -23.76 -5.47 2.67
C MET A 80 -24.83 -5.76 1.61
N GLN A 81 -25.86 -6.54 1.95
CA GLN A 81 -26.99 -6.80 1.05
C GLN A 81 -27.78 -5.54 0.72
N ARG A 82 -27.82 -4.55 1.62
CA ARG A 82 -28.55 -3.31 1.40
C ARG A 82 -27.77 -2.38 0.48
N ILE A 83 -26.47 -2.20 0.75
CA ILE A 83 -25.65 -1.27 -0.03
C ILE A 83 -25.58 -1.69 -1.50
N THR A 84 -25.38 -2.99 -1.74
CA THR A 84 -25.33 -3.58 -3.09
C THR A 84 -26.67 -3.54 -3.83
N LYS A 85 -27.80 -3.35 -3.13
CA LYS A 85 -29.12 -3.21 -3.75
C LYS A 85 -29.43 -1.80 -4.23
N TYR A 86 -28.81 -0.76 -3.67
CA TYR A 86 -29.10 0.63 -4.08
C TYR A 86 -28.86 0.85 -5.58
N PRO A 87 -27.69 0.48 -6.16
CA PRO A 87 -27.48 0.64 -7.60
C PRO A 87 -28.55 -0.06 -8.43
N LEU A 88 -28.91 -1.30 -8.08
CA LEU A 88 -29.90 -2.09 -8.81
C LEU A 88 -31.29 -1.46 -8.79
N LEU A 89 -31.72 -0.95 -7.63
CA LEU A 89 -33.03 -0.32 -7.47
C LEU A 89 -33.07 1.04 -8.17
N ILE A 90 -32.03 1.86 -8.04
CA ILE A 90 -31.96 3.18 -8.66
C ILE A 90 -31.89 3.04 -10.18
N GLN A 91 -31.09 2.11 -10.68
CA GLN A 91 -31.03 1.78 -12.10
C GLN A 91 -32.41 1.42 -12.65
N LYS A 92 -33.18 0.58 -11.94
CA LYS A 92 -34.55 0.25 -12.35
C LYS A 92 -35.46 1.47 -12.41
N VAL A 93 -35.40 2.38 -11.43
CA VAL A 93 -36.22 3.61 -11.46
C VAL A 93 -35.78 4.52 -12.62
N HIS A 94 -34.48 4.66 -12.84
CA HIS A 94 -33.92 5.44 -13.95
C HIS A 94 -34.35 4.90 -15.32
N GLU A 95 -34.31 3.58 -15.53
CA GLU A 95 -34.73 2.92 -16.79
C GLU A 95 -36.20 3.24 -17.18
N TYR A 96 -37.08 3.45 -16.20
CA TYR A 96 -38.49 3.78 -16.42
C TYR A 96 -38.81 5.28 -16.28
N THR A 97 -37.80 6.14 -16.15
CA THR A 97 -37.97 7.60 -16.06
C THR A 97 -37.55 8.25 -17.38
N SER A 98 -38.48 8.90 -18.08
CA SER A 98 -38.22 9.59 -19.37
C SER A 98 -37.05 10.58 -19.26
N GLU A 99 -36.26 10.75 -20.33
CA GLU A 99 -35.15 11.72 -20.38
C GLU A 99 -35.62 13.17 -20.18
N GLU A 100 -36.85 13.48 -20.58
CA GLU A 100 -37.47 14.81 -20.39
C GLU A 100 -37.94 15.04 -18.94
N HIS A 101 -38.00 13.98 -18.13
CA HIS A 101 -38.50 14.07 -16.77
C HIS A 101 -37.45 14.73 -15.85
N PRO A 102 -37.84 15.69 -14.99
CA PRO A 102 -36.89 16.46 -14.18
C PRO A 102 -36.16 15.67 -13.08
N ASP A 103 -36.52 14.41 -12.85
CA ASP A 103 -35.81 13.49 -11.93
C ASP A 103 -34.76 12.61 -12.63
N HIS A 104 -34.76 12.58 -13.98
CA HIS A 104 -33.88 11.69 -14.75
C HIS A 104 -32.39 11.96 -14.47
N SER A 105 -31.98 13.24 -14.50
CA SER A 105 -30.61 13.66 -14.19
C SER A 105 -30.20 13.30 -12.76
N TYR A 106 -31.08 13.56 -11.78
CA TYR A 106 -30.83 13.21 -10.39
C TYR A 106 -30.73 11.69 -10.17
N LEU A 107 -31.54 10.89 -10.85
CA LEU A 107 -31.46 9.44 -10.77
C LEU A 107 -30.15 8.90 -11.37
N LYS A 108 -29.66 9.52 -12.46
CA LYS A 108 -28.37 9.19 -13.06
C LYS A 108 -27.21 9.51 -12.10
N GLU A 109 -27.24 10.67 -11.46
CA GLU A 109 -26.25 11.05 -10.45
C GLU A 109 -26.31 10.13 -9.22
N ALA A 110 -27.51 9.87 -8.70
CA ALA A 110 -27.71 8.95 -7.57
C ALA A 110 -27.22 7.53 -7.89
N LEU A 111 -27.38 7.06 -9.12
CA LEU A 111 -26.85 5.76 -9.56
C LEU A 111 -25.33 5.74 -9.47
N ASN A 112 -24.65 6.77 -10.01
CA ASN A 112 -23.19 6.89 -9.93
C ASN A 112 -22.70 6.92 -8.48
N LEU A 113 -23.35 7.71 -7.61
CA LEU A 113 -23.02 7.78 -6.18
C LEU A 113 -23.21 6.43 -5.48
N ALA A 114 -24.28 5.70 -5.79
CA ALA A 114 -24.52 4.38 -5.20
C ALA A 114 -23.49 3.34 -5.67
N GLN A 115 -23.11 3.39 -6.95
CA GLN A 115 -22.08 2.51 -7.52
C GLN A 115 -20.72 2.76 -6.86
N GLU A 116 -20.35 4.03 -6.72
CA GLU A 116 -19.11 4.46 -6.08
C GLU A 116 -19.07 4.04 -4.61
N LEU A 117 -20.15 4.25 -3.86
CA LEU A 117 -20.26 3.78 -2.48
C LEU A 117 -20.11 2.26 -2.36
N CYS A 118 -20.69 1.49 -3.29
CA CYS A 118 -20.49 0.03 -3.30
C CYS A 118 -19.03 -0.35 -3.56
N ASN A 119 -18.35 0.37 -4.46
CA ASN A 119 -16.93 0.17 -4.72
C ASN A 119 -16.09 0.48 -3.48
N GLN A 120 -16.33 1.61 -2.82
CA GLN A 120 -15.64 1.99 -1.58
C GLN A 120 -15.84 0.99 -0.45
N VAL A 121 -17.07 0.47 -0.28
CA VAL A 121 -17.34 -0.59 0.71
C VAL A 121 -16.55 -1.85 0.37
N ASN A 122 -16.54 -2.28 -0.89
CA ASN A 122 -15.82 -3.47 -1.34
C ASN A 122 -14.30 -3.31 -1.20
N GLU A 123 -13.74 -2.13 -1.51
CA GLU A 123 -12.33 -1.83 -1.27
C GLU A 123 -12.00 -1.80 0.22
N GLY A 124 -12.84 -1.18 1.06
CA GLY A 124 -12.63 -1.16 2.51
C GLY A 124 -12.59 -2.57 3.14
N VAL A 125 -13.39 -3.50 2.62
CA VAL A 125 -13.29 -4.93 3.00
C VAL A 125 -11.95 -5.53 2.58
N ARG A 126 -11.53 -5.33 1.33
CA ARG A 126 -10.23 -5.82 0.84
C ARG A 126 -9.05 -5.25 1.61
N GLU A 127 -9.07 -3.95 1.89
CA GLU A 127 -8.02 -3.26 2.64
C GLU A 127 -7.92 -3.76 4.07
N ARG A 128 -9.06 -3.99 4.73
CA ARG A 128 -9.08 -4.56 6.08
C ARG A 128 -8.52 -5.98 6.11
N GLU A 129 -8.95 -6.85 5.19
CA GLU A 129 -8.38 -8.20 5.08
C GLU A 129 -6.87 -8.17 4.82
N ASN A 130 -6.42 -7.27 3.94
CA ASN A 130 -5.00 -7.10 3.66
C ASN A 130 -4.25 -6.66 4.92
N SER A 131 -4.74 -5.65 5.64
CA SER A 131 -4.13 -5.17 6.89
C SER A 131 -4.00 -6.28 7.93
N ASP A 132 -5.08 -7.03 8.18
CA ASP A 132 -5.09 -8.14 9.15
C ASP A 132 -4.07 -9.23 8.75
N ARG A 133 -3.92 -9.53 7.45
CA ARG A 133 -2.92 -10.48 6.95
C ARG A 133 -1.48 -9.96 7.09
N LEU A 134 -1.23 -8.68 6.82
CA LEU A 134 0.09 -8.07 6.97
C LEU A 134 0.52 -8.03 8.44
N GLU A 135 -0.41 -7.72 9.34
CA GLU A 135 -0.18 -7.75 10.78
C GLU A 135 0.10 -9.18 11.27
N TRP A 136 -0.63 -10.17 10.76
CA TRP A 136 -0.32 -11.57 11.04
C TRP A 136 1.10 -11.93 10.58
N ILE A 137 1.50 -11.55 9.35
CA ILE A 137 2.86 -11.80 8.84
C ILE A 137 3.91 -11.13 9.73
N GLN A 138 3.70 -9.87 10.14
CA GLN A 138 4.61 -9.15 11.03
C GLN A 138 4.89 -9.90 12.34
N ASN A 139 3.85 -10.52 12.91
CA ASN A 139 3.94 -11.20 14.20
C ASN A 139 4.46 -12.65 14.10
N HIS A 140 4.42 -13.27 12.91
CA HIS A 140 4.72 -14.70 12.74
C HIS A 140 5.97 -14.98 11.89
N VAL A 141 6.54 -13.98 11.21
CA VAL A 141 7.71 -14.14 10.34
C VAL A 141 8.94 -13.41 10.91
N LEU A 142 9.92 -14.19 11.35
CA LEU A 142 11.21 -13.70 11.83
C LEU A 142 12.13 -13.34 10.66
N CYS A 143 12.35 -12.04 10.46
CA CYS A 143 13.22 -11.48 9.42
C CYS A 143 14.57 -11.03 10.00
N GLU A 144 15.50 -11.97 10.21
CA GLU A 144 16.84 -11.71 10.72
C GLU A 144 17.87 -11.48 9.60
N GLY A 145 18.94 -10.73 9.87
CA GLY A 145 20.06 -10.55 8.94
C GLY A 145 19.78 -9.58 7.78
N LEU A 146 18.75 -8.75 7.92
CA LEU A 146 18.54 -7.57 7.08
C LEU A 146 19.23 -6.37 7.71
N ALA A 147 19.73 -5.45 6.87
CA ALA A 147 20.24 -4.16 7.34
C ALA A 147 19.12 -3.31 7.97
N GLU A 148 17.90 -3.47 7.49
CA GLU A 148 16.72 -2.71 7.89
C GLU A 148 15.57 -3.67 8.26
N GLN A 149 14.78 -3.31 9.27
CA GLN A 149 13.66 -4.12 9.71
C GLN A 149 12.44 -3.90 8.80
N ILE A 150 11.79 -4.98 8.38
CA ILE A 150 10.60 -4.88 7.54
C ILE A 150 9.38 -4.59 8.41
N THR A 151 8.74 -3.45 8.18
CA THR A 151 7.36 -3.18 8.64
C THR A 151 6.41 -3.56 7.52
N PHE A 152 5.74 -4.71 7.60
CA PHE A 152 4.91 -5.24 6.50
C PHE A 152 3.72 -4.34 6.19
N ASN A 153 2.99 -3.87 7.20
CA ASN A 153 1.83 -3.00 7.03
C ASN A 153 2.24 -1.52 6.91
N SER A 154 3.02 -1.21 5.87
CA SER A 154 3.51 0.14 5.57
C SER A 154 3.35 0.48 4.09
N LEU A 155 3.68 1.73 3.75
CA LEU A 155 3.85 2.15 2.37
C LEU A 155 5.10 1.47 1.78
N THR A 156 5.08 1.28 0.47
CA THR A 156 6.23 0.86 -0.33
C THR A 156 6.91 2.09 -0.94
N ASN A 157 8.14 1.94 -1.40
CA ASN A 157 8.91 3.03 -2.03
C ASN A 157 8.31 3.59 -3.32
N SER A 158 7.53 2.78 -4.06
CA SER A 158 7.05 3.18 -5.40
C SER A 158 5.56 2.92 -5.64
N LEU A 159 4.91 2.03 -4.90
CA LEU A 159 3.60 1.45 -5.26
C LEU A 159 2.46 1.83 -4.30
N GLY A 160 2.70 2.75 -3.36
CA GLY A 160 1.76 3.08 -2.30
C GLY A 160 1.68 1.98 -1.24
N GLN A 161 0.51 1.74 -0.65
CA GLN A 161 0.31 0.75 0.42
C GLN A 161 0.76 -0.65 0.01
N ARG A 162 1.50 -1.36 0.87
CA ARG A 162 1.86 -2.76 0.63
C ARG A 162 0.62 -3.64 0.61
N LYS A 163 0.55 -4.55 -0.37
CA LYS A 163 -0.56 -5.49 -0.54
C LYS A 163 -0.03 -6.91 -0.66
N LEU A 164 -0.57 -7.83 0.13
CA LEU A 164 -0.32 -9.26 -0.04
C LEU A 164 -1.14 -9.77 -1.23
N LEU A 165 -0.45 -10.16 -2.30
CA LEU A 165 -1.05 -10.63 -3.54
C LEU A 165 -1.30 -12.15 -3.54
N HIS A 166 -0.40 -12.92 -2.94
CA HIS A 166 -0.53 -14.38 -2.82
C HIS A 166 0.31 -14.93 -1.68
N ALA A 167 -0.13 -16.06 -1.11
CA ALA A 167 0.66 -16.82 -0.15
C ALA A 167 0.42 -18.32 -0.36
N GLY A 168 1.48 -19.13 -0.28
CA GLY A 168 1.37 -20.56 -0.54
C GLY A 168 2.69 -21.30 -0.48
N ILE A 169 2.61 -22.64 -0.42
CA ILE A 169 3.79 -23.51 -0.35
C ILE A 169 4.46 -23.60 -1.73
N LEU A 170 5.78 -23.45 -1.73
CA LEU A 170 6.66 -23.74 -2.85
C LEU A 170 7.79 -24.67 -2.39
N TYR A 171 8.15 -25.63 -3.22
CA TYR A 171 9.29 -26.50 -2.99
C TYR A 171 10.47 -26.07 -3.86
N LYS A 172 11.64 -25.85 -3.26
CA LYS A 172 12.85 -25.56 -4.05
C LYS A 172 13.34 -26.83 -4.75
N VAL A 173 13.30 -26.88 -6.08
CA VAL A 173 13.55 -28.10 -6.88
C VAL A 173 14.86 -28.81 -6.50
N LYS A 174 15.98 -28.07 -6.42
CA LYS A 174 17.31 -28.66 -6.15
C LYS A 174 17.46 -29.32 -4.78
N SER A 175 16.73 -28.87 -3.76
CA SER A 175 16.89 -29.35 -2.38
C SER A 175 15.61 -29.95 -1.81
N ASN A 176 14.53 -29.96 -2.58
CA ASN A 176 13.16 -30.24 -2.18
C ASN A 176 12.73 -29.56 -0.86
N LYS A 177 13.33 -28.41 -0.53
CA LYS A 177 13.04 -27.71 0.73
C LYS A 177 11.67 -27.07 0.61
N GLU A 178 10.80 -27.36 1.57
CA GLU A 178 9.49 -26.73 1.72
C GLU A 178 9.67 -25.28 2.18
N LEU A 179 9.06 -24.36 1.44
CA LEU A 179 9.06 -22.92 1.73
C LEU A 179 7.62 -22.42 1.73
N LEU A 180 7.29 -21.54 2.67
CA LEU A 180 6.08 -20.74 2.57
C LEU A 180 6.45 -19.38 1.96
N ALA A 181 5.90 -19.10 0.78
CA ALA A 181 6.17 -17.89 0.03
C ALA A 181 5.04 -16.87 0.24
N PHE A 182 5.41 -15.60 0.42
CA PHE A 182 4.49 -14.46 0.48
C PHE A 182 4.85 -13.48 -0.64
N LEU A 183 3.94 -13.32 -1.61
CA LEU A 183 4.07 -12.35 -2.69
C LEU A 183 3.37 -11.06 -2.30
N PHE A 184 4.14 -9.99 -2.20
CA PHE A 184 3.63 -8.63 -2.06
C PHE A 184 3.62 -7.93 -3.43
N ASN A 185 3.10 -6.70 -3.47
CA ASN A 185 3.15 -5.87 -4.68
C ASN A 185 4.57 -5.36 -4.99
N ASP A 186 5.46 -5.29 -4.01
CA ASP A 186 6.83 -4.78 -4.13
C ASP A 186 7.91 -5.89 -4.13
N PHE A 187 7.76 -6.94 -3.33
CA PHE A 187 8.73 -8.04 -3.27
C PHE A 187 8.10 -9.43 -3.04
N LEU A 188 8.88 -10.47 -3.29
CA LEU A 188 8.61 -11.85 -2.90
C LEU A 188 9.44 -12.23 -1.67
N LEU A 189 8.77 -12.63 -0.58
CA LEU A 189 9.41 -13.15 0.62
C LEU A 189 9.32 -14.67 0.65
N LEU A 190 10.46 -15.32 0.84
CA LEU A 190 10.56 -16.76 1.04
C LEU A 190 10.83 -17.04 2.50
N THR A 191 10.03 -17.91 3.10
CA THR A 191 10.18 -18.30 4.50
C THR A 191 10.24 -19.81 4.64
N GLN A 192 10.84 -20.26 5.74
CA GLN A 192 10.84 -21.65 6.14
C GLN A 192 9.99 -21.79 7.40
N PRO A 193 9.00 -22.71 7.42
CA PRO A 193 8.24 -22.97 8.63
C PRO A 193 9.14 -23.65 9.68
N LEU A 194 9.00 -23.24 10.95
CA LEU A 194 9.75 -23.86 12.06
C LEU A 194 9.19 -25.23 12.47
N LYS A 195 7.94 -25.53 12.07
CA LYS A 195 7.28 -26.82 12.25
C LYS A 195 6.69 -27.28 10.92
N GLU A 196 6.71 -28.58 10.66
CA GLU A 196 6.12 -29.12 9.43
C GLU A 196 4.63 -28.77 9.32
N LEU A 197 4.23 -28.21 8.17
CA LEU A 197 2.84 -27.79 7.95
C LEU A 197 1.97 -28.94 7.43
N GLY A 198 2.57 -29.88 6.69
CA GLY A 198 1.82 -30.87 5.92
C GLY A 198 1.08 -30.21 4.74
N ARG A 199 0.06 -30.87 4.20
CA ARG A 199 -0.69 -30.34 3.06
C ARG A 199 -1.66 -29.26 3.52
N ILE A 200 -1.30 -27.99 3.32
CA ILE A 200 -2.19 -26.84 3.50
C ILE A 200 -2.57 -26.22 2.16
N THR A 201 -3.83 -25.81 2.03
CA THR A 201 -4.33 -25.10 0.84
C THR A 201 -4.17 -23.59 0.97
N ASN A 202 -4.37 -23.04 2.17
CA ASN A 202 -4.21 -21.62 2.46
C ASN A 202 -3.71 -21.43 3.90
N VAL A 203 -2.64 -20.63 4.07
CA VAL A 203 -2.03 -20.33 5.37
C VAL A 203 -3.02 -19.64 6.32
N PHE A 204 -3.89 -18.76 5.81
CA PHE A 204 -4.81 -17.96 6.62
C PHE A 204 -6.11 -18.69 6.98
N THR A 205 -6.28 -19.95 6.58
CA THR A 205 -7.43 -20.78 6.96
C THR A 205 -7.03 -22.04 7.73
N SER A 206 -5.74 -22.38 7.75
CA SER A 206 -5.24 -23.56 8.46
C SER A 206 -4.80 -23.16 9.86
N GLU A 207 -5.47 -23.68 10.89
CA GLU A 207 -5.11 -23.43 12.30
C GLU A 207 -3.65 -23.81 12.59
N LYS A 208 -3.18 -24.94 12.05
CA LYS A 208 -1.79 -25.39 12.19
C LYS A 208 -0.81 -24.37 11.58
N ALA A 209 -1.13 -23.82 10.42
CA ALA A 209 -0.27 -22.86 9.73
C ALA A 209 -0.31 -21.47 10.38
N MET A 210 -1.48 -21.05 10.88
CA MET A 210 -1.68 -19.79 11.61
C MET A 210 -0.93 -19.76 12.94
N ASN A 211 -0.78 -20.91 13.60
CA ASN A 211 -0.06 -21.05 14.87
C ASN A 211 1.44 -21.37 14.70
N CYS A 212 1.92 -21.52 13.46
CA CYS A 212 3.33 -21.76 13.17
C CYS A 212 4.09 -20.43 13.09
N HIS A 213 5.37 -20.47 13.48
CA HIS A 213 6.30 -19.36 13.24
C HIS A 213 7.18 -19.71 12.05
N TYR A 214 7.60 -18.68 11.34
CA TYR A 214 8.36 -18.79 10.10
C TYR A 214 9.65 -18.00 10.23
N LYS A 215 10.72 -18.50 9.64
CA LYS A 215 11.99 -17.79 9.52
C LYS A 215 12.24 -17.40 8.08
N MET A 216 12.67 -16.17 7.84
CA MET A 216 13.09 -15.72 6.52
C MET A 216 14.18 -16.67 5.96
N TYR A 217 13.96 -17.19 4.76
CA TYR A 217 14.87 -18.15 4.11
C TYR A 217 16.02 -17.43 3.40
N LYS A 218 15.74 -16.30 2.76
CA LYS A 218 16.68 -15.43 2.04
C LYS A 218 16.17 -14.00 2.07
N GLN A 219 17.06 -13.06 1.73
CA GLN A 219 16.66 -11.66 1.53
C GLN A 219 15.47 -11.55 0.56
N PRO A 220 14.52 -10.63 0.81
CA PRO A 220 13.36 -10.44 -0.06
C PRO A 220 13.76 -10.12 -1.49
N ILE A 221 13.06 -10.71 -2.46
CA ILE A 221 13.34 -10.56 -3.88
C ILE A 221 12.41 -9.48 -4.45
N PHE A 222 12.94 -8.27 -4.66
CA PHE A 222 12.17 -7.16 -5.22
C PHE A 222 11.73 -7.41 -6.66
N LEU A 223 10.45 -7.14 -6.94
CA LEU A 223 9.83 -7.54 -8.20
C LEU A 223 10.28 -6.70 -9.40
N ASN A 224 10.81 -5.49 -9.18
CA ASN A 224 11.40 -4.68 -10.26
C ASN A 224 12.68 -5.30 -10.87
N LYS A 225 13.24 -6.34 -10.25
CA LYS A 225 14.40 -7.09 -10.76
C LYS A 225 14.05 -8.52 -11.19
N VAL A 226 12.79 -8.94 -11.06
CA VAL A 226 12.38 -10.33 -11.31
C VAL A 226 11.86 -10.51 -12.73
N ALA A 227 12.34 -11.57 -13.39
CA ALA A 227 11.70 -12.16 -14.55
C ALA A 227 11.27 -13.59 -14.21
N VAL A 228 9.99 -13.89 -14.49
CA VAL A 228 9.45 -15.24 -14.36
C VAL A 228 9.61 -15.95 -15.70
N LYS A 229 10.00 -17.22 -15.67
CA LYS A 229 9.97 -18.08 -16.84
C LYS A 229 9.38 -19.42 -16.46
N SER A 230 8.50 -19.92 -17.31
CA SER A 230 8.04 -21.31 -17.23
C SER A 230 9.04 -22.18 -17.99
N THR A 231 9.20 -23.44 -17.57
CA THR A 231 9.92 -24.42 -18.37
C THR A 231 9.02 -24.82 -19.53
N ASP A 232 9.36 -24.38 -20.73
CA ASP A 232 8.73 -24.81 -21.98
C ASP A 232 9.19 -26.24 -22.30
N SER A 233 8.72 -27.23 -21.52
CA SER A 233 8.66 -28.59 -22.03
C SER A 233 7.41 -28.70 -22.88
N GLU A 234 7.53 -29.30 -24.06
CA GLU A 234 6.49 -29.41 -25.12
C GLU A 234 5.13 -29.95 -24.63
N ASN A 235 5.02 -30.41 -23.38
CA ASN A 235 3.81 -30.93 -22.78
C ASN A 235 3.14 -30.03 -21.72
N ASN A 236 3.69 -28.87 -21.32
CA ASN A 236 3.04 -27.90 -20.42
C ASN A 236 2.52 -28.45 -19.05
N GLN A 237 2.87 -29.70 -18.72
CA GLN A 237 2.33 -30.51 -17.62
C GLN A 237 3.15 -30.44 -16.33
N ASP A 238 4.29 -29.75 -16.33
CA ASP A 238 5.15 -29.70 -15.13
C ASP A 238 4.64 -28.65 -14.13
N ASP A 239 4.70 -28.96 -12.83
CA ASP A 239 4.27 -28.08 -11.73
C ASP A 239 5.37 -27.08 -11.32
N THR A 240 6.42 -26.95 -12.15
CA THR A 240 7.61 -26.16 -11.89
C THR A 240 7.67 -24.82 -12.66
N PHE A 241 8.36 -23.84 -12.07
CA PHE A 241 8.69 -22.56 -12.71
C PHE A 241 10.00 -22.03 -12.13
N PHE A 242 10.63 -21.05 -12.78
CA PHE A 242 11.83 -20.43 -12.22
C PHE A 242 11.80 -18.91 -12.26
N LEU A 243 12.44 -18.32 -11.25
CA LEU A 243 12.64 -16.88 -11.13
C LEU A 243 14.08 -16.55 -11.45
N CYS A 244 14.28 -15.57 -12.32
CA CYS A 244 15.55 -14.90 -12.56
C CYS A 244 15.49 -13.53 -11.90
N TYR A 245 16.38 -13.24 -10.94
CA TYR A 245 16.44 -11.93 -10.28
C TYR A 245 17.83 -11.27 -10.34
N SER A 246 18.79 -11.95 -10.97
CA SER A 246 20.03 -11.38 -11.47
C SER A 246 20.52 -12.19 -12.68
N ASN A 247 21.58 -11.74 -13.35
CA ASN A 247 22.12 -12.44 -14.52
C ASN A 247 22.61 -13.86 -14.19
N THR A 248 23.00 -14.11 -12.94
CA THR A 248 23.60 -15.36 -12.47
C THR A 248 22.70 -16.14 -11.52
N GLU A 249 21.77 -15.48 -10.82
CA GLU A 249 20.94 -16.12 -9.81
C GLU A 249 19.56 -16.49 -10.35
N ARG A 250 19.29 -17.80 -10.31
CA ARG A 250 18.00 -18.39 -10.65
C ARG A 250 17.54 -19.31 -9.53
N ILE A 251 16.26 -19.24 -9.18
CA ILE A 251 15.64 -20.19 -8.25
C ILE A 251 14.53 -20.94 -8.97
N HIS A 252 14.59 -22.26 -8.90
CA HIS A 252 13.59 -23.16 -9.46
C HIS A 252 12.65 -23.60 -8.33
N PHE A 253 11.35 -23.41 -8.56
CA PHE A 253 10.29 -23.79 -7.65
C PHE A 253 9.40 -24.86 -8.28
N ARG A 254 8.90 -25.74 -7.43
CA ARG A 254 7.81 -26.67 -7.69
C ARG A 254 6.63 -26.26 -6.84
N SER A 255 5.48 -26.07 -7.46
CA SER A 255 4.24 -25.70 -6.77
C SER A 255 3.50 -26.95 -6.24
N THR A 256 2.35 -26.77 -5.60
CA THR A 256 1.50 -27.87 -5.12
C THR A 256 0.59 -28.46 -6.21
N SER A 257 0.38 -27.72 -7.31
CA SER A 257 -0.41 -28.13 -8.47
C SER A 257 -0.09 -27.25 -9.68
N ILE A 258 -0.39 -27.73 -10.88
CA ILE A 258 -0.27 -26.95 -12.13
C ILE A 258 -1.10 -25.65 -12.06
N THR A 259 -2.26 -25.68 -11.41
CA THR A 259 -3.09 -24.49 -11.20
C THR A 259 -2.42 -23.46 -10.31
N GLU A 260 -1.79 -23.88 -9.20
CA GLU A 260 -1.01 -22.97 -8.35
C GLU A 260 0.21 -22.44 -9.08
N ARG A 261 0.93 -23.26 -9.85
CA ARG A 261 2.01 -22.80 -10.73
C ARG A 261 1.57 -21.64 -11.61
N GLN A 262 0.46 -21.81 -12.34
CA GLN A 262 -0.09 -20.80 -13.24
C GLN A 262 -0.47 -19.52 -12.49
N LEU A 263 -1.05 -19.66 -11.29
CA LEU A 263 -1.43 -18.54 -10.45
C LEU A 263 -0.21 -17.75 -9.96
N TRP A 264 0.85 -18.44 -9.50
CA TRP A 264 2.12 -17.84 -9.09
C TRP A 264 2.76 -17.07 -10.23
N VAL A 265 2.93 -17.72 -11.40
CA VAL A 265 3.53 -17.08 -12.59
C VAL A 265 2.76 -15.81 -12.96
N LYS A 266 1.43 -15.93 -13.14
CA LYS A 266 0.57 -14.81 -13.52
C LYS A 266 0.65 -13.64 -12.52
N LYS A 267 0.59 -13.92 -11.22
CA LYS A 267 0.61 -12.86 -10.19
C LYS A 267 1.97 -12.19 -10.08
N ILE A 268 3.06 -12.94 -10.15
CA ILE A 268 4.41 -12.37 -10.11
C ILE A 268 4.67 -11.52 -11.35
N GLU A 269 4.31 -12.00 -12.55
CA GLU A 269 4.46 -11.24 -13.80
C GLU A 269 3.67 -9.94 -13.77
N LEU A 270 2.40 -9.99 -13.35
CA LEU A 270 1.55 -8.80 -13.25
C LEU A 270 2.12 -7.79 -12.25
N ALA A 271 2.56 -8.24 -11.08
CA ALA A 271 3.13 -7.38 -10.05
C ALA A 271 4.47 -6.76 -10.47
N ALA A 272 5.38 -7.56 -11.06
CA ALA A 272 6.66 -7.09 -11.58
C ALA A 272 6.49 -6.07 -12.72
N LYS A 273 5.54 -6.33 -13.64
CA LYS A 273 5.20 -5.40 -14.72
C LYS A 273 4.67 -4.07 -14.15
N ASN A 274 3.71 -4.13 -13.24
CA ASN A 274 3.14 -2.94 -12.60
C ASN A 274 4.21 -2.13 -11.85
N TYR A 275 5.12 -2.81 -11.13
CA TYR A 275 6.25 -2.14 -10.46
C TYR A 275 7.10 -1.39 -11.48
N CYS A 276 7.59 -2.08 -12.51
CA CYS A 276 8.42 -1.48 -13.55
C CYS A 276 7.74 -0.29 -14.27
N GLU A 277 6.44 -0.38 -14.55
CA GLU A 277 5.68 0.68 -15.21
C GLU A 277 5.57 1.94 -14.33
N ILE A 278 5.30 1.77 -13.03
CA ILE A 278 5.21 2.89 -12.09
C ILE A 278 6.58 3.56 -11.91
N GLU A 279 7.67 2.79 -11.76
CA GLU A 279 9.02 3.35 -11.69
C GLU A 279 9.39 4.14 -12.95
N LYS A 280 9.09 3.60 -14.14
CA LYS A 280 9.32 4.31 -15.41
C LYS A 280 8.52 5.61 -15.48
N LYS A 281 7.25 5.59 -15.05
CA LYS A 281 6.40 6.80 -15.02
C LYS A 281 6.97 7.85 -14.06
N ASN A 282 7.43 7.44 -12.88
CA ASN A 282 8.06 8.32 -11.91
C ASN A 282 9.36 8.93 -12.45
N LEU A 283 10.21 8.11 -13.08
CA LEU A 283 11.47 8.57 -13.68
C LEU A 283 11.22 9.53 -14.85
N ASN A 284 10.24 9.23 -15.70
CA ASN A 284 9.88 10.12 -16.81
C ASN A 284 9.36 11.46 -16.30
N ARG A 285 8.52 11.47 -15.26
CA ARG A 285 8.06 12.71 -14.62
C ARG A 285 9.24 13.54 -14.11
N GLN A 286 10.21 12.92 -13.44
CA GLN A 286 11.42 13.60 -12.97
C GLN A 286 12.27 14.13 -14.13
N LYS A 287 12.45 13.36 -15.21
CA LYS A 287 13.18 13.80 -16.41
C LYS A 287 12.50 14.98 -17.09
N THR A 288 11.18 14.96 -17.23
CA THR A 288 10.43 16.08 -17.82
C THR A 288 10.60 17.36 -17.00
N ILE A 289 10.57 17.26 -15.66
CA ILE A 289 10.83 18.40 -14.76
C ILE A 289 12.26 18.93 -14.96
N ARG A 290 13.26 18.04 -15.10
CA ARG A 290 14.67 18.43 -15.32
C ARG A 290 14.97 18.96 -16.72
N ALA A 291 14.26 18.50 -17.75
CA ALA A 291 14.51 18.85 -19.15
C ALA A 291 13.87 20.18 -19.58
N GLN A 292 12.98 20.76 -18.77
CA GLN A 292 12.54 22.14 -19.00
C GLN A 292 13.76 23.05 -18.93
N ALA A 293 14.11 23.67 -20.06
CA ALA A 293 15.31 24.50 -20.18
C ALA A 293 15.27 25.63 -19.15
N ILE A 294 16.14 25.53 -18.14
CA ILE A 294 16.27 26.56 -17.11
C ILE A 294 17.15 27.67 -17.68
N GLN A 295 16.53 28.69 -18.29
CA GLN A 295 17.17 30.00 -18.39
C GLN A 295 17.40 30.52 -16.96
N GLY A 296 18.61 30.99 -16.69
CA GLY A 296 18.97 31.55 -15.40
C GLY A 296 20.04 32.61 -15.50
N VAL A 297 20.14 33.42 -14.46
CA VAL A 297 21.06 34.56 -14.31
C VAL A 297 22.44 34.16 -13.80
N GLY A 298 22.64 32.91 -13.39
CA GLY A 298 23.92 32.44 -12.86
C GLY A 298 23.96 30.95 -12.53
N ARG A 299 25.08 30.52 -11.91
CA ARG A 299 25.31 29.14 -11.47
C ARG A 299 25.80 29.16 -10.02
N LEU A 300 25.27 28.26 -9.20
CA LEU A 300 25.68 28.03 -7.83
C LEU A 300 26.31 26.64 -7.73
N LEU A 301 27.54 26.56 -7.23
CA LEU A 301 28.22 25.30 -6.92
C LEU A 301 28.17 25.08 -5.40
N ILE A 302 27.67 23.93 -4.98
CA ILE A 302 27.57 23.52 -3.58
C ILE A 302 28.36 22.24 -3.38
N VAL A 303 29.03 22.11 -2.25
CA VAL A 303 29.65 20.86 -1.82
C VAL A 303 29.02 20.46 -0.49
N VAL A 304 28.30 19.34 -0.49
CA VAL A 304 27.75 18.75 0.74
C VAL A 304 28.85 17.89 1.36
N VAL A 305 29.45 18.38 2.45
CA VAL A 305 30.63 17.77 3.07
C VAL A 305 30.24 16.59 3.95
N GLU A 306 29.59 16.86 5.08
CA GLU A 306 29.22 15.85 6.07
C GLU A 306 27.95 16.23 6.85
N GLY A 307 27.31 15.23 7.43
CA GLY A 307 26.29 15.39 8.48
C GLY A 307 26.90 14.99 9.82
N ILE A 308 26.48 15.64 10.90
CA ILE A 308 27.04 15.43 12.24
C ILE A 308 25.89 15.18 13.21
N ASN A 309 26.00 14.14 14.04
CA ASN A 309 25.04 13.80 15.09
C ASN A 309 23.59 13.73 14.61
N LEU A 310 23.35 13.12 13.45
CA LEU A 310 22.00 12.91 12.92
C LEU A 310 21.17 12.06 13.89
N LYS A 311 19.85 12.30 13.90
CA LYS A 311 18.89 11.49 14.66
C LYS A 311 19.00 10.02 14.24
N ALA A 312 19.17 9.14 15.22
CA ALA A 312 19.09 7.71 14.99
C ALA A 312 17.64 7.29 14.72
N CYS A 313 17.44 6.48 13.69
CA CYS A 313 16.15 5.83 13.46
C CYS A 313 15.83 4.80 14.56
N SER A 314 14.57 4.35 14.58
CA SER A 314 13.98 3.44 15.58
C SER A 314 14.79 2.18 15.90
N ASN A 315 15.69 1.80 15.00
CA ASN A 315 16.57 0.62 15.01
C ASN A 315 18.03 0.90 15.42
N GLY A 316 18.38 2.15 15.76
CA GLY A 316 19.67 2.54 16.34
C GLY A 316 20.82 2.80 15.35
N GLN A 317 20.63 2.57 14.04
CA GLN A 317 21.59 2.91 12.99
C GLN A 317 20.83 3.52 11.80
N SER A 318 21.43 4.49 11.12
CA SER A 318 20.84 5.18 9.97
C SER A 318 21.70 5.07 8.72
N ASN A 319 21.06 5.13 7.56
CA ASN A 319 21.60 5.16 6.20
C ASN A 319 21.34 6.54 5.54
N PRO A 320 21.93 7.62 6.06
CA PRO A 320 21.58 8.98 5.64
C PRO A 320 22.08 9.35 4.24
N TYR A 321 21.26 10.13 3.55
CA TYR A 321 21.63 10.90 2.35
C TYR A 321 21.05 12.31 2.43
N CYS A 322 21.69 13.24 1.73
CA CYS A 322 21.24 14.62 1.64
C CYS A 322 20.60 14.88 0.26
N GLU A 323 19.43 15.49 0.27
CA GLU A 323 18.75 16.05 -0.90
C GLU A 323 18.88 17.57 -0.86
N VAL A 324 19.41 18.15 -1.93
CA VAL A 324 19.50 19.60 -2.09
C VAL A 324 18.61 20.01 -3.25
N SER A 325 17.67 20.92 -2.99
CA SER A 325 16.72 21.41 -3.98
C SER A 325 16.67 22.93 -4.06
N MET A 326 16.39 23.44 -5.26
CA MET A 326 16.21 24.87 -5.54
C MET A 326 15.19 25.04 -6.65
N GLY A 327 13.97 25.44 -6.26
CA GLY A 327 12.81 25.44 -7.16
C GLY A 327 12.53 24.04 -7.71
N SER A 328 12.65 23.87 -9.04
CA SER A 328 12.43 22.59 -9.72
C SER A 328 13.69 21.71 -9.85
N GLN A 329 14.85 22.20 -9.40
CA GLN A 329 16.12 21.46 -9.44
C GLN A 329 16.30 20.66 -8.15
N GLU A 330 16.69 19.41 -8.26
CA GLU A 330 16.91 18.50 -7.12
C GLU A 330 18.10 17.58 -7.41
N HIS A 331 19.06 17.56 -6.47
CA HIS A 331 20.23 16.70 -6.47
C HIS A 331 20.29 15.92 -5.15
N LYS A 332 20.83 14.71 -5.20
CA LYS A 332 20.93 13.80 -4.06
C LYS A 332 22.34 13.29 -3.90
N THR A 333 22.82 13.20 -2.67
CA THR A 333 24.10 12.55 -2.37
C THR A 333 23.95 11.04 -2.44
N LYS A 334 25.09 10.34 -2.42
CA LYS A 334 25.14 8.92 -2.08
C LYS A 334 24.64 8.70 -0.65
N VAL A 335 24.12 7.50 -0.45
CA VAL A 335 23.72 6.99 0.87
C VAL A 335 24.95 6.43 1.55
N ILE A 336 25.22 6.86 2.78
CA ILE A 336 26.30 6.30 3.60
C ILE A 336 25.66 5.41 4.66
N PRO A 337 25.90 4.08 4.64
CA PRO A 337 25.18 3.18 5.52
C PRO A 337 25.71 3.23 6.97
N ASN A 338 24.84 2.90 7.91
CA ASN A 338 25.13 2.64 9.32
C ASN A 338 25.95 3.75 10.03
N THR A 339 25.59 5.01 9.84
CA THR A 339 26.27 6.13 10.49
C THR A 339 25.33 7.30 10.78
N LEU A 340 25.55 7.95 11.92
CA LEU A 340 24.94 9.24 12.26
C LEU A 340 25.83 10.43 11.86
N ASN A 341 27.03 10.15 11.35
CA ASN A 341 28.03 11.14 10.93
C ASN A 341 28.51 10.84 9.50
N PRO A 342 27.63 10.92 8.49
CA PRO A 342 27.99 10.60 7.12
C PRO A 342 28.93 11.64 6.52
N ARG A 343 29.95 11.19 5.78
CA ARG A 343 30.81 12.04 4.95
C ARG A 343 30.48 11.82 3.48
N TRP A 344 29.78 12.78 2.88
CA TRP A 344 29.33 12.69 1.49
C TRP A 344 30.36 13.25 0.51
N ASN A 345 30.94 14.42 0.81
CA ASN A 345 31.89 15.14 -0.06
C ASN A 345 31.41 15.23 -1.52
N GLU A 346 30.16 15.62 -1.72
CA GLU A 346 29.50 15.57 -3.02
C GLU A 346 29.20 16.96 -3.57
N SER A 347 29.69 17.23 -4.78
CA SER A 347 29.51 18.52 -5.47
C SER A 347 28.25 18.52 -6.31
N MET A 348 27.45 19.59 -6.21
CA MET A 348 26.20 19.77 -6.92
C MET A 348 26.17 21.17 -7.55
N GLN A 349 25.63 21.26 -8.76
CA GLN A 349 25.54 22.52 -9.49
C GLN A 349 24.08 22.86 -9.80
N PHE A 350 23.68 24.09 -9.47
CA PHE A 350 22.34 24.62 -9.70
C PHE A 350 22.40 25.85 -10.59
N VAL A 351 21.39 26.00 -11.45
CA VAL A 351 21.19 27.23 -12.24
C VAL A 351 20.32 28.19 -11.44
N VAL A 352 20.85 29.39 -11.15
CA VAL A 352 20.13 30.44 -10.43
C VAL A 352 19.19 31.14 -11.38
N LYS A 353 17.89 31.13 -11.11
CA LYS A 353 16.87 31.81 -11.91
C LYS A 353 16.67 33.24 -11.41
N ASN A 354 16.50 33.42 -10.11
CA ASN A 354 16.29 34.71 -9.48
C ASN A 354 17.01 34.74 -8.11
N LEU A 355 18.02 35.58 -8.00
CA LEU A 355 18.86 35.69 -6.80
C LEU A 355 18.07 36.04 -5.52
N HIS A 356 16.97 36.78 -5.65
CA HIS A 356 16.18 37.25 -4.51
C HIS A 356 15.08 36.28 -4.09
N GLU A 357 14.59 35.44 -5.01
CA GLU A 357 13.50 34.48 -4.77
C GLU A 357 13.99 33.05 -4.60
N ASP A 358 15.12 32.68 -5.21
CA ASP A 358 15.65 31.33 -5.10
C ASP A 358 16.12 31.05 -3.67
N VAL A 359 15.58 29.95 -3.12
CA VAL A 359 15.92 29.41 -1.80
C VAL A 359 16.50 28.02 -2.00
N LEU A 360 17.68 27.81 -1.42
CA LEU A 360 18.30 26.51 -1.34
C LEU A 360 17.71 25.74 -0.16
N CYS A 361 17.14 24.57 -0.44
CA CYS A 361 16.56 23.68 0.55
C CYS A 361 17.45 22.45 0.70
N ILE A 362 17.93 22.18 1.90
CA ILE A 362 18.81 21.06 2.21
C ILE A 362 18.06 20.17 3.18
N SER A 363 17.66 18.99 2.72
CA SER A 363 16.90 18.01 3.48
C SER A 363 17.73 16.75 3.65
N VAL A 364 17.79 16.20 4.86
CA VAL A 364 18.47 14.95 5.14
C VAL A 364 17.43 13.86 5.39
N PHE A 365 17.64 12.69 4.81
CA PHE A 365 16.75 11.55 4.92
C PHE A 365 17.54 10.30 5.27
N ASP A 366 16.93 9.41 6.05
CA ASP A 366 17.38 8.04 6.21
C ASP A 366 16.76 7.16 5.13
N ARG A 367 17.59 6.45 4.37
CA ARG A 367 17.11 5.56 3.33
C ARG A 367 16.59 4.25 3.92
N ASP A 368 15.38 3.87 3.50
CA ASP A 368 14.79 2.56 3.79
C ASP A 368 14.42 1.86 2.46
N LEU A 369 14.79 0.59 2.33
CA LEU A 369 14.58 -0.26 1.16
C LEU A 369 13.14 -0.79 1.08
N PHE A 370 12.50 -0.97 2.23
CA PHE A 370 11.19 -1.59 2.36
C PHE A 370 10.08 -0.58 2.67
N SER A 371 10.41 0.59 3.21
CA SER A 371 9.46 1.64 3.57
C SER A 371 9.93 3.00 3.05
N PRO A 372 9.07 4.03 3.02
CA PRO A 372 9.50 5.37 2.65
C PRO A 372 10.62 5.85 3.58
N ASN A 373 11.57 6.58 2.99
CA ASN A 373 12.70 7.16 3.70
C ASN A 373 12.24 8.03 4.89
N GLU A 374 12.88 7.88 6.05
CA GLU A 374 12.59 8.71 7.23
C GLU A 374 13.20 10.11 7.03
N PHE A 375 12.42 11.15 7.31
CA PHE A 375 12.92 12.52 7.27
C PHE A 375 13.71 12.84 8.55
N LEU A 376 14.97 13.23 8.38
CA LEU A 376 15.89 13.54 9.49
C LEU A 376 16.04 15.04 9.75
N GLY A 377 15.37 15.88 8.95
CA GLY A 377 15.31 17.32 9.13
C GLY A 377 15.72 18.10 7.88
N ARG A 378 15.45 19.40 7.91
CA ARG A 378 15.66 20.31 6.77
C ARG A 378 16.15 21.68 7.21
N THR A 379 16.93 22.31 6.36
CA THR A 379 17.31 23.71 6.50
C THR A 379 17.16 24.44 5.17
N GLU A 380 16.98 25.75 5.24
CA GLU A 380 16.75 26.60 4.09
C GLU A 380 17.68 27.81 4.11
N ILE A 381 18.24 28.16 2.96
CA ILE A 381 19.15 29.31 2.81
C ILE A 381 18.74 30.13 1.60
N LYS A 382 18.52 31.44 1.79
CA LYS A 382 18.26 32.37 0.68
C LYS A 382 19.55 32.65 -0.07
N LEU A 383 19.50 32.58 -1.41
CA LEU A 383 20.68 32.84 -2.22
C LEU A 383 21.17 34.30 -2.11
N SER A 384 20.25 35.24 -1.88
CA SER A 384 20.60 36.65 -1.67
C SER A 384 21.50 36.88 -0.45
N ASP A 385 21.41 36.04 0.58
CA ASP A 385 22.26 36.12 1.77
C ASP A 385 23.68 35.61 1.48
N ILE A 386 23.79 34.47 0.76
CA ILE A 386 25.07 33.92 0.30
C ILE A 386 25.78 34.91 -0.64
N TYR A 387 25.03 35.56 -1.54
CA TYR A 387 25.59 36.51 -2.49
C TYR A 387 26.17 37.76 -1.82
N LYS A 388 25.52 38.28 -0.77
CA LYS A 388 26.05 39.42 -0.01
C LYS A 388 27.37 39.05 0.67
N GLU A 389 27.42 37.90 1.32
CA GLU A 389 28.62 37.43 2.03
C GLU A 389 29.80 37.18 1.09
N THR A 390 29.57 36.48 -0.03
CA THR A 390 30.61 36.22 -1.04
C THR A 390 31.16 37.49 -1.69
N ARG A 391 30.37 38.57 -1.77
CA ARG A 391 30.84 39.87 -2.27
C ARG A 391 31.81 40.56 -1.31
N GLU A 392 31.72 40.26 -0.02
CA GLU A 392 32.58 40.84 1.00
C GLU A 392 33.91 40.07 1.11
N THR A 393 33.87 38.74 0.99
CA THR A 393 35.04 37.87 1.22
C THR A 393 35.76 37.43 -0.04
N HIS A 394 35.09 37.42 -1.21
CA HIS A 394 35.58 36.81 -2.46
C HIS A 394 36.01 35.33 -2.36
N GLU A 395 35.59 34.63 -1.29
CA GLU A 395 35.92 33.23 -1.03
C GLU A 395 34.66 32.34 -0.98
N PRO A 396 34.80 31.01 -1.15
CA PRO A 396 33.69 30.08 -0.93
C PRO A 396 33.17 30.17 0.50
N VAL A 397 31.85 30.30 0.65
CA VAL A 397 31.20 30.34 1.97
C VAL A 397 31.07 28.91 2.52
N VAL A 398 31.57 28.70 3.73
CA VAL A 398 31.44 27.44 4.48
C VAL A 398 30.48 27.64 5.64
N ARG A 399 29.44 26.81 5.75
CA ARG A 399 28.46 26.86 6.85
C ARG A 399 28.23 25.51 7.49
N SER A 400 28.10 25.51 8.81
CA SER A 400 27.45 24.43 9.56
C SER A 400 26.00 24.84 9.80
N LEU A 401 25.06 23.99 9.40
CA LEU A 401 23.64 24.29 9.44
C LEU A 401 22.93 23.29 10.33
N THR A 402 22.13 23.78 11.25
CA THR A 402 21.22 22.97 12.06
C THR A 402 20.04 22.54 11.20
N LEU A 403 19.61 21.29 11.35
CA LEU A 403 18.39 20.79 10.72
C LEU A 403 17.17 21.16 11.58
N TYR A 404 16.10 21.58 10.94
CA TYR A 404 14.84 21.95 11.58
C TYR A 404 13.74 20.96 11.17
N GLU A 405 12.53 21.16 11.69
CA GLU A 405 11.35 20.31 11.47
C GLU A 405 11.47 18.89 12.08
N VAL A 406 12.43 18.71 12.99
CA VAL A 406 12.63 17.50 13.81
C VAL A 406 12.89 17.91 15.26
N GLU A 407 12.57 17.03 16.22
CA GLU A 407 12.70 17.34 17.66
C GLU A 407 14.14 17.65 18.10
N THR A 408 15.12 17.04 17.43
CA THR A 408 16.56 17.28 17.61
C THR A 408 17.20 17.32 16.23
N GLY A 409 17.89 18.40 15.87
CA GLY A 409 18.49 18.57 14.55
C GLY A 409 19.88 19.19 14.59
#